data_AF-A0A6M1RCR6-F1
#
_entry.id   AF-A0A6M1RCR6-F1
#
_cell.length_a   1.000
_cell.length_b   1.000
_cell.length_c   1.000
_cell.angle_alpha   90.00
_cell.angle_beta   90.00
_cell.angle_gamma   90.00
#
_symmetry.space_group_name_H-M   'P 1'
#
loop_
_entity.id
_entity.type
_entity.pdbx_description
1 polymer ?
#
loop_
_entity_poly.entity_id
_entity_poly.type
_entity_poly.pdbx_seq_one_letter_code
_entity_poly.pdbx_strand_id
1 'polypeptide(L)'
;MSWTSHHKRGEILRGVVAAVDERRDGLLPMDLPGVTDTFADELDLLAALQLRWHTRLSGRIETELANQPMDLEDAVVRAWHGTADDLPGIRAVLDRYHALPADDAMATALAKAQAKEHLTLAVMAGKGAYADADCVRLGSMIEARARAEYEPAAEVVERGPFSGLVDMFRAVRSAA
;
A
#
# COMPACT_ATOMS: atom_id res chain seq x y z
N MET A 1 -26.82 11.48 9.65
CA MET A 1 -25.52 11.56 10.35
C MET A 1 -24.40 11.07 9.42
N SER A 2 -23.94 11.88 8.46
CA SER A 2 -23.01 11.39 7.41
C SER A 2 -21.69 12.16 7.34
N TRP A 3 -21.67 13.47 7.57
CA TRP A 3 -20.46 14.27 7.35
C TRP A 3 -19.35 14.09 8.40
N THR A 4 -19.70 14.05 9.69
CA THR A 4 -18.73 13.92 10.80
C THR A 4 -18.12 12.53 10.90
N SER A 5 -18.88 11.47 10.61
CA SER A 5 -18.39 10.09 10.63
C SER A 5 -17.40 9.80 9.48
N HIS A 6 -17.70 10.28 8.26
CA HIS A 6 -16.79 10.10 7.12
C HIS A 6 -15.48 10.90 7.27
N HIS A 7 -15.52 12.11 7.84
CA HIS A 7 -14.29 12.87 8.15
C HIS A 7 -13.43 12.13 9.18
N LYS A 8 -14.06 11.57 10.23
CA LYS A 8 -13.37 10.72 11.22
C LYS A 8 -12.74 9.50 10.54
N ARG A 9 -13.47 8.76 9.70
CA ARG A 9 -12.92 7.55 9.04
C ARG A 9 -11.74 7.85 8.13
N GLY A 10 -11.82 8.91 7.32
CA GLY A 10 -10.70 9.30 6.46
C GLY A 10 -9.46 9.77 7.24
N GLU A 11 -9.64 10.48 8.35
CA GLU A 11 -8.55 10.92 9.22
C GLU A 11 -7.88 9.74 9.94
N ILE A 12 -8.67 8.84 10.54
CA ILE A 12 -8.15 7.63 11.17
C ILE A 12 -7.42 6.76 10.14
N LEU A 13 -7.95 6.58 8.93
CA LEU A 13 -7.26 5.81 7.89
C LEU A 13 -5.93 6.45 7.46
N ARG A 14 -5.83 7.79 7.45
CA ARG A 14 -4.54 8.47 7.21
C ARG A 14 -3.55 8.20 8.34
N GLY A 15 -4.00 8.25 9.59
CA GLY A 15 -3.18 7.91 10.76
C GLY A 15 -2.70 6.46 10.75
N VAL A 16 -3.59 5.51 10.40
CA VAL A 16 -3.23 4.10 10.20
C VAL A 16 -2.14 3.96 9.15
N VAL A 17 -2.28 4.62 8.00
CA VAL A 17 -1.28 4.49 6.92
C VAL A 17 0.07 5.04 7.33
N ALA A 18 0.09 6.22 7.97
CA ALA A 18 1.34 6.76 8.52
C ALA A 18 2.00 5.78 9.51
N ALA A 19 1.21 5.16 10.38
CA ALA A 19 1.73 4.22 11.37
C ALA A 19 2.27 2.91 10.77
N VAL A 20 1.60 2.33 9.76
CA VAL A 20 2.13 1.11 9.11
C VAL A 20 3.37 1.42 8.27
N ASP A 21 3.44 2.61 7.67
CA ASP A 21 4.63 3.05 6.91
C ASP A 21 5.83 3.34 7.82
N GLU A 22 5.58 3.81 9.04
CA GLU A 22 6.60 4.00 10.08
C GLU A 22 7.07 2.66 10.68
N ARG A 23 6.13 1.78 11.06
CA ARG A 23 6.46 0.51 11.75
C ARG A 23 7.08 -0.53 10.82
N ARG A 24 6.54 -0.66 9.60
CA ARG A 24 6.91 -1.68 8.59
C ARG A 24 7.06 -3.11 9.14
N ASP A 25 6.33 -3.44 10.20
CA ASP A 25 6.36 -4.74 10.88
C ASP A 25 5.32 -5.74 10.33
N GLY A 26 4.46 -5.28 9.42
CA GLY A 26 3.39 -6.06 8.80
C GLY A 26 2.17 -6.28 9.70
N LEU A 27 2.06 -5.59 10.83
CA LEU A 27 0.95 -5.72 11.77
C LEU A 27 -0.11 -4.63 11.55
N LEU A 28 -1.39 -4.97 11.72
CA LEU A 28 -2.45 -3.97 11.76
C LEU A 28 -2.32 -3.14 13.05
N PRO A 29 -2.32 -1.80 12.97
CA PRO A 29 -2.12 -0.94 14.14
C PRO A 29 -3.44 -0.74 14.90
N MET A 30 -4.00 -1.85 15.40
CA MET A 30 -5.27 -1.88 16.14
C MET A 30 -5.21 -1.12 17.47
N ASP A 31 -4.01 -0.82 17.95
CA ASP A 31 -3.71 -0.04 19.15
C ASP A 31 -3.89 1.47 18.97
N LEU A 32 -4.03 1.96 17.73
CA LEU A 32 -4.15 3.41 17.49
C LEU A 32 -5.50 3.97 17.97
N PRO A 33 -5.49 5.16 18.61
CA PRO A 33 -6.72 5.82 19.03
C PRO A 33 -7.72 5.98 17.89
N GLY A 34 -8.96 5.54 18.12
CA GLY A 34 -10.06 5.69 17.18
C GLY A 34 -10.16 4.61 16.09
N VAL A 35 -9.21 3.67 15.99
CA VAL A 35 -9.30 2.55 15.03
C VAL A 35 -10.48 1.64 15.36
N THR A 36 -10.57 1.14 16.59
CA THR A 36 -11.66 0.24 17.03
C THR A 36 -13.02 0.91 17.07
N ASP A 37 -13.08 2.25 17.12
CA ASP A 37 -14.33 3.01 17.01
C ASP A 37 -14.81 3.19 15.56
N THR A 38 -13.89 3.02 14.59
CA THR A 38 -14.08 3.40 13.19
C THR A 38 -14.20 2.19 12.28
N PHE A 39 -13.47 1.12 12.58
CA PHE A 39 -13.45 -0.14 11.87
C PHE A 39 -14.04 -1.23 12.75
N ALA A 40 -14.91 -2.06 12.17
CA ALA A 40 -15.62 -3.07 12.94
C ALA A 40 -14.67 -4.14 13.54
N ASP A 41 -13.66 -4.53 12.76
CA ASP A 41 -12.67 -5.54 13.11
C ASP A 41 -11.41 -5.38 12.24
N GLU A 42 -10.45 -6.31 12.41
CA GLU A 42 -9.23 -6.36 11.59
C GLU A 42 -9.54 -6.53 10.10
N LEU A 43 -10.59 -7.28 9.75
CA LEU A 43 -10.95 -7.53 8.36
C LEU A 43 -11.48 -6.27 7.66
N ASP A 44 -12.29 -5.45 8.35
CA ASP A 44 -12.74 -4.14 7.82
C ASP A 44 -11.57 -3.18 7.63
N LEU A 45 -10.62 -3.13 8.58
CA LEU A 45 -9.42 -2.31 8.41
C LEU A 45 -8.55 -2.80 7.24
N LEU A 46 -8.32 -4.11 7.16
CA LEU A 46 -7.54 -4.73 6.10
C LEU A 46 -8.18 -4.51 4.72
N ALA A 47 -9.51 -4.57 4.62
CA ALA A 47 -10.23 -4.25 3.40
C ALA A 47 -10.04 -2.79 2.97
N ALA A 48 -9.97 -1.86 3.92
CA ALA A 48 -9.69 -0.44 3.63
C ALA A 48 -8.25 -0.24 3.13
N LEU A 49 -7.27 -0.95 3.71
CA LEU A 49 -5.88 -0.93 3.24
C LEU A 49 -5.73 -1.56 1.85
N GLN A 50 -6.39 -2.70 1.60
CA GLN A 50 -6.45 -3.35 0.28
C GLN A 50 -7.05 -2.41 -0.77
N LEU A 51 -8.13 -1.69 -0.45
CA LEU A 51 -8.73 -0.72 -1.36
C LEU A 51 -7.76 0.42 -1.69
N ARG A 52 -7.02 0.93 -0.69
CA ARG A 52 -6.02 1.98 -0.90
C ARG A 52 -4.87 1.50 -1.78
N TRP A 53 -4.35 0.29 -1.53
CA TRP A 53 -3.35 -0.36 -2.37
C TRP A 53 -3.84 -0.48 -3.82
N HIS A 54 -5.02 -1.08 -4.02
CA HIS A 54 -5.59 -1.28 -5.35
C HIS A 54 -5.83 0.03 -6.10
N THR A 55 -6.35 1.06 -5.42
CA THR A 55 -6.59 2.38 -6.03
C THR A 55 -5.29 3.02 -6.49
N ARG A 56 -4.22 2.94 -5.67
CA ARG A 56 -2.91 3.49 -6.02
C ARG A 56 -2.27 2.72 -7.18
N LEU A 57 -2.34 1.39 -7.13
CA LEU A 57 -1.82 0.50 -8.18
C LEU A 57 -2.50 0.79 -9.53
N SER A 58 -3.83 0.82 -9.57
CA SER A 58 -4.57 1.12 -10.81
C SER A 58 -4.18 2.48 -11.39
N GLY A 59 -4.10 3.52 -10.56
CA GLY A 59 -3.67 4.85 -11.03
C GLY A 59 -2.23 4.89 -11.54
N ARG A 60 -1.30 4.13 -10.92
CA ARG A 60 0.07 3.99 -11.44
C ARG A 60 0.13 3.22 -12.76
N ILE A 61 -0.64 2.14 -12.90
CA ILE A 61 -0.72 1.39 -14.15
C ILE A 61 -1.25 2.30 -15.26
N GLU A 62 -2.34 3.02 -15.02
CA GLU A 62 -2.90 3.98 -15.99
C GLU A 62 -1.86 5.03 -16.41
N THR A 63 -1.08 5.54 -15.46
CA THR A 63 -0.01 6.52 -15.73
C THR A 63 1.11 5.93 -16.58
N GLU A 64 1.59 4.73 -16.26
CA GLU A 64 2.63 4.04 -17.04
C GLU A 64 2.14 3.72 -18.46
N LEU A 65 0.89 3.26 -18.61
CA LEU A 65 0.30 2.91 -19.90
C LEU A 65 -0.02 4.12 -20.77
N ALA A 66 -0.33 5.28 -20.18
CA ALA A 66 -0.55 6.53 -20.91
C ALA A 66 0.68 6.96 -21.73
N ASN A 67 1.88 6.52 -21.34
CA ASN A 67 3.12 6.77 -22.06
C ASN A 67 3.33 5.85 -23.28
N GLN A 68 2.33 5.02 -23.62
CA GLN A 68 2.35 4.07 -24.75
C GLN A 68 3.61 3.19 -24.78
N PRO A 69 3.90 2.46 -23.67
CA PRO A 69 5.09 1.62 -23.60
C PRO A 69 5.00 0.47 -24.61
N MET A 70 6.15 0.11 -25.18
CA MET A 70 6.25 -1.04 -26.09
C MET A 70 6.06 -2.37 -25.36
N ASP A 71 6.44 -2.43 -24.08
CA ASP A 71 6.23 -3.57 -23.20
C ASP A 71 5.24 -3.20 -22.09
N LEU A 72 4.02 -3.73 -22.21
CA LEU A 72 2.93 -3.50 -21.26
C LEU A 72 3.16 -4.24 -19.94
N GLU A 73 3.81 -5.42 -19.98
CA GLU A 73 4.08 -6.20 -18.77
C GLU A 73 5.12 -5.48 -17.91
N ASP A 74 6.20 -5.00 -18.52
CA ASP A 74 7.21 -4.20 -17.82
C ASP A 74 6.62 -2.89 -17.27
N ALA A 75 5.68 -2.28 -17.98
CA ALA A 75 4.95 -1.10 -17.48
C ALA A 75 4.12 -1.41 -16.23
N VAL A 76 3.41 -2.55 -16.22
CA VAL A 76 2.66 -3.01 -15.05
C VAL A 76 3.60 -3.37 -13.89
N VAL A 77 4.74 -4.01 -14.16
CA VAL A 77 5.76 -4.30 -13.13
C VAL A 77 6.31 -3.01 -12.51
N ARG A 78 6.67 -2.01 -13.32
CA ARG A 78 7.11 -0.69 -12.81
C ARG A 78 6.03 0.01 -11.98
N ALA A 79 4.78 -0.05 -12.43
CA ALA A 79 3.65 0.50 -11.67
C ALA A 79 3.47 -0.20 -10.31
N TRP A 80 3.68 -1.51 -10.26
CA TRP A 80 3.66 -2.30 -9.03
C TRP A 80 4.79 -1.89 -8.09
N HIS A 81 6.04 -1.83 -8.58
CA HIS A 81 7.20 -1.36 -7.80
C HIS A 81 6.96 0.03 -7.22
N GLY A 82 6.51 0.95 -8.07
CA GLY A 82 6.21 2.31 -7.65
C GLY A 82 5.11 2.38 -6.59
N THR A 83 4.12 1.49 -6.63
CA THR A 83 3.06 1.43 -5.61
C THR A 83 3.61 0.86 -4.30
N ALA A 84 4.49 -0.14 -4.38
CA ALA A 84 5.22 -0.66 -3.23
C ALA A 84 6.10 0.42 -2.57
N ASP A 85 6.74 1.28 -3.36
CA ASP A 85 7.52 2.41 -2.85
C ASP A 85 6.64 3.48 -2.19
N ASP A 86 5.43 3.72 -2.72
CA ASP A 86 4.51 4.71 -2.13
C ASP A 86 3.81 4.24 -0.86
N LEU A 87 3.58 2.93 -0.74
CA LEU A 87 2.77 2.31 0.32
C LEU A 87 3.47 1.09 0.92
N PRO A 88 4.75 1.21 1.36
CA PRO A 88 5.55 0.06 1.79
C PRO A 88 4.97 -0.62 3.04
N GLY A 89 4.42 0.17 3.97
CA GLY A 89 3.76 -0.36 5.17
C GLY A 89 2.50 -1.13 4.85
N ILE A 90 1.68 -0.61 3.92
CA ILE A 90 0.48 -1.32 3.46
C ILE A 90 0.87 -2.63 2.77
N ARG A 91 1.87 -2.62 1.89
CA ARG A 91 2.34 -3.84 1.22
C ARG A 91 2.78 -4.91 2.22
N ALA A 92 3.55 -4.50 3.24
CA ALA A 92 4.00 -5.39 4.31
C ALA A 92 2.83 -6.01 5.11
N VAL A 93 1.81 -5.20 5.45
CA VAL A 93 0.60 -5.69 6.12
C VAL A 93 -0.16 -6.69 5.25
N LEU A 94 -0.40 -6.36 3.98
CA LEU A 94 -1.10 -7.26 3.07
C LEU A 94 -0.34 -8.58 2.92
N ASP A 95 0.98 -8.54 2.75
CA ASP A 95 1.83 -9.74 2.65
C ASP A 95 1.74 -10.63 3.88
N ARG A 96 1.82 -10.01 5.08
CA ARG A 96 1.75 -10.73 6.35
C ARG A 96 0.40 -11.44 6.53
N TYR A 97 -0.70 -10.79 6.18
CA TYR A 97 -2.04 -11.33 6.35
C TYR A 97 -2.44 -12.30 5.23
N HIS A 98 -1.87 -12.16 4.02
CA HIS A 98 -1.97 -13.20 2.99
C HIS A 98 -1.25 -14.49 3.40
N ALA A 99 -0.05 -14.38 3.99
CA ALA A 99 0.72 -15.54 4.42
C ALA A 99 0.15 -16.23 5.67
N LEU A 100 -0.43 -15.43 6.58
CA LEU A 100 -0.85 -15.88 7.91
C LEU A 100 -2.15 -15.15 8.31
N PRO A 101 -3.29 -15.51 7.67
CA PRO A 101 -4.58 -14.94 8.01
C PRO A 101 -5.00 -15.35 9.43
N ALA A 102 -5.76 -14.49 10.11
CA ALA A 102 -6.21 -14.74 11.48
C ALA A 102 -7.26 -15.87 11.56
N ASP A 103 -8.09 -16.01 10.51
CA ASP A 103 -9.13 -17.02 10.40
C ASP A 103 -9.47 -17.35 8.92
N ASP A 104 -10.35 -18.34 8.73
CA ASP A 104 -10.77 -18.81 7.40
C ASP A 104 -11.59 -17.76 6.62
N ALA A 105 -12.33 -16.90 7.31
CA ALA A 105 -13.15 -15.87 6.68
C ALA A 105 -12.25 -14.79 6.05
N MET A 106 -11.23 -14.37 6.80
CA MET A 106 -10.18 -13.48 6.34
C MET A 106 -9.37 -14.11 5.20
N ALA A 107 -8.96 -15.37 5.35
CA ALA A 107 -8.26 -16.10 4.28
C ALA A 107 -9.06 -16.10 2.97
N THR A 108 -10.36 -16.37 3.04
CA THR A 108 -11.27 -16.37 1.88
C THR A 108 -11.41 -14.98 1.27
N ALA A 109 -11.59 -13.94 2.10
CA ALA A 109 -11.72 -12.56 1.64
C ALA A 109 -10.44 -12.08 0.94
N LEU A 110 -9.28 -12.37 1.51
CA LEU A 110 -7.97 -12.04 0.95
C LEU A 110 -7.69 -12.78 -0.35
N ALA A 111 -7.95 -14.09 -0.42
CA ALA A 111 -7.79 -14.85 -1.67
C ALA A 111 -8.63 -14.26 -2.81
N LYS A 112 -9.88 -13.83 -2.50
CA LYS A 112 -10.74 -13.16 -3.48
C LYS A 112 -10.21 -11.79 -3.92
N ALA A 113 -9.66 -11.01 -2.99
CA ALA A 113 -9.05 -9.72 -3.32
C ALA A 113 -7.79 -9.90 -4.20
N GLN A 114 -6.94 -10.86 -3.85
CA GLN A 114 -5.72 -11.16 -4.60
C GLN A 114 -6.01 -11.68 -6.01
N ALA A 115 -7.01 -12.56 -6.17
CA ALA A 115 -7.42 -13.03 -7.49
C ALA A 115 -7.91 -11.88 -8.40
N LYS A 116 -8.58 -10.87 -7.83
CA LYS A 116 -8.99 -9.67 -8.58
C LYS A 116 -7.79 -8.81 -8.97
N GLU A 117 -6.83 -8.63 -8.07
CA GLU A 117 -5.59 -7.93 -8.38
C GLU A 117 -4.82 -8.62 -9.52
N HIS A 118 -4.65 -9.94 -9.44
CA HIS A 118 -4.03 -10.74 -10.51
C HIS A 118 -4.75 -10.58 -11.84
N LEU A 119 -6.07 -10.68 -11.83
CA LEU A 119 -6.88 -10.45 -13.03
C LEU A 119 -6.60 -9.08 -13.63
N THR A 120 -6.57 -8.02 -12.83
CA THR A 120 -6.24 -6.66 -13.28
C THR A 120 -4.82 -6.59 -13.84
N LEU A 121 -3.81 -7.15 -13.17
CA LEU A 121 -2.42 -7.15 -13.64
C LEU A 121 -2.30 -7.81 -15.03
N ALA A 122 -2.92 -8.98 -15.22
CA ALA A 122 -2.88 -9.69 -16.49
C ALA A 122 -3.57 -8.93 -17.62
N VAL A 123 -4.77 -8.38 -17.36
CA VAL A 123 -5.53 -7.63 -18.37
C VAL A 123 -4.78 -6.36 -18.78
N MET A 124 -4.24 -5.62 -17.80
CA MET A 124 -3.50 -4.38 -18.07
C MET A 124 -2.15 -4.63 -18.76
N ALA A 125 -1.54 -5.80 -18.54
CA ALA A 125 -0.36 -6.26 -19.28
C ALA A 125 -0.69 -6.83 -20.68
N GLY A 126 -1.95 -6.74 -21.12
CA GLY A 126 -2.39 -7.22 -22.44
C GLY A 126 -2.40 -8.74 -22.60
N LYS A 127 -2.46 -9.51 -21.49
CA LYS A 127 -2.38 -10.98 -21.50
C LYS A 127 -3.74 -11.68 -21.64
N GLY A 128 -4.84 -10.92 -21.68
CA GLY A 128 -6.20 -11.44 -21.84
C GLY A 128 -7.27 -10.40 -21.49
N ALA A 129 -8.51 -10.85 -21.39
CA ALA A 129 -9.66 -10.05 -20.97
C ALA A 129 -10.19 -10.48 -19.60
N TYR A 130 -11.00 -9.63 -18.95
CA TYR A 130 -11.55 -9.89 -17.61
C TYR A 130 -12.38 -11.19 -17.48
N ALA A 131 -12.86 -11.76 -18.58
CA ALA A 131 -13.62 -13.01 -18.59
C ALA A 131 -12.73 -14.26 -18.68
N ASP A 132 -11.43 -14.10 -18.95
CA ASP A 132 -10.53 -15.21 -19.20
C ASP A 132 -10.04 -15.82 -17.89
N ALA A 133 -10.39 -17.08 -17.65
CA ALA A 133 -10.03 -17.80 -16.42
C ALA A 133 -8.51 -17.89 -16.18
N ASP A 134 -7.72 -17.88 -17.26
CA ASP A 134 -6.26 -17.91 -17.20
C ASP A 134 -5.62 -16.62 -16.66
N CYS A 135 -6.34 -15.48 -16.70
CA CYS A 135 -5.78 -14.19 -16.29
C CYS A 135 -5.39 -14.16 -14.81
N VAL A 136 -6.07 -14.90 -13.93
CA VAL A 136 -5.65 -15.00 -12.52
C VAL A 136 -4.26 -15.64 -12.41
N ARG A 137 -4.01 -16.72 -13.15
CA ARG A 137 -2.70 -17.39 -13.17
C ARG A 137 -1.62 -16.52 -13.84
N LEU A 138 -1.94 -15.86 -14.94
CA LEU A 138 -0.99 -14.98 -15.62
C LEU A 138 -0.64 -13.76 -14.76
N GLY A 139 -1.61 -13.20 -14.06
CA GLY A 139 -1.43 -12.08 -13.15
C GLY A 139 -0.58 -12.45 -11.94
N SER A 140 -0.74 -13.66 -11.39
CA SER A 140 0.10 -14.12 -10.29
C SER A 140 1.56 -14.29 -10.71
N MET A 141 1.82 -14.69 -11.96
CA MET A 141 3.17 -14.73 -12.52
C MET A 141 3.78 -13.33 -12.65
N ILE A 142 2.99 -12.34 -13.07
CA ILE A 142 3.43 -10.93 -13.15
C ILE A 142 3.73 -10.39 -11.76
N GLU A 143 2.87 -10.63 -10.76
CA GLU A 143 3.14 -10.24 -9.37
C GLU A 143 4.40 -10.92 -8.83
N ALA A 144 4.57 -12.23 -9.08
CA ALA A 144 5.75 -12.97 -8.66
C ALA A 144 7.04 -12.40 -9.27
N ARG A 145 7.00 -12.05 -10.56
CA ARG A 145 8.09 -11.36 -11.26
C ARG A 145 8.38 -10.00 -10.61
N ALA A 146 7.35 -9.17 -10.43
CA ALA A 146 7.50 -7.87 -9.81
C ALA A 146 8.15 -7.98 -8.42
N ARG A 147 7.72 -8.94 -7.59
CA ARG A 147 8.33 -9.21 -6.29
C ARG A 147 9.79 -9.65 -6.37
N ALA A 148 10.12 -10.52 -7.31
CA ALA A 148 11.48 -11.03 -7.48
C ALA A 148 12.47 -9.93 -7.95
N GLU A 149 11.97 -8.97 -8.73
CA GLU A 149 12.74 -7.84 -9.26
C GLU A 149 12.68 -6.60 -8.34
N TYR A 150 11.90 -6.63 -7.26
CA TYR A 150 11.69 -5.46 -6.42
C TYR A 150 12.87 -5.20 -5.49
N GLU A 151 13.53 -4.07 -5.72
CA GLU A 151 14.48 -3.47 -4.79
C GLU A 151 13.82 -2.22 -4.18
N PRO A 152 13.54 -2.21 -2.86
CA PRO A 152 12.91 -1.07 -2.22
C PRO A 152 13.72 0.21 -2.45
N ALA A 153 13.03 1.29 -2.85
CA ALA A 153 13.68 2.58 -2.96
C ALA A 153 14.35 2.95 -1.63
N ALA A 154 15.63 3.35 -1.68
CA ALA A 154 16.32 3.83 -0.50
C ALA A 154 15.53 5.01 0.08
N GLU A 155 15.26 4.97 1.38
CA GLU A 155 14.57 6.06 2.06
C GLU A 155 15.46 7.30 1.95
N VAL A 156 15.04 8.26 1.12
CA VAL A 156 15.67 9.57 1.05
C VAL A 156 15.26 10.29 2.32
N VAL A 157 16.03 10.09 3.38
CA VAL A 157 15.95 10.92 4.58
C VAL A 157 16.37 12.32 4.14
N GLU A 158 15.39 13.17 3.81
CA GLU A 158 15.64 14.60 3.73
C GLU A 158 16.17 15.02 5.11
N ARG A 159 17.48 15.20 5.19
CA ARG A 159 18.08 15.86 6.33
C ARG A 159 17.47 17.26 6.35
N GLY A 160 16.51 17.46 7.26
CA GLY A 160 16.00 18.79 7.58
C GLY A 160 17.17 19.74 7.79
N PRO A 161 16.98 21.06 7.54
CA PRO A 161 18.07 22.02 7.63
C PRO A 161 18.75 21.84 8.98
N PHE A 162 20.04 21.48 8.96
CA PHE A 162 20.84 21.39 10.17
C PHE A 162 20.59 22.69 10.95
N SER A 163 19.89 22.60 12.09
CA SER A 163 19.95 23.64 13.11
C SER A 163 21.37 23.58 13.64
N GLY A 164 22.29 24.23 12.92
CA GLY A 164 23.72 24.15 13.18
C GLY A 164 24.03 24.63 14.60
N LEU A 165 25.27 24.38 15.04
CA LEU A 165 25.83 24.83 16.32
C LEU A 165 25.43 26.27 16.72
N VAL A 166 25.19 27.14 15.74
CA VAL A 166 24.73 28.52 15.92
C VAL A 166 23.38 28.63 16.64
N ASP A 167 22.40 27.77 16.36
CA ASP A 167 21.09 27.80 17.04
C ASP A 167 21.20 27.26 18.47
N MET A 168 22.09 26.29 18.70
CA MET A 168 22.43 25.78 20.03
C MET A 168 23.06 26.89 20.90
N PHE A 169 23.99 27.68 20.35
CA PHE A 169 24.59 28.81 21.07
C PHE A 169 23.60 29.95 21.34
N ARG A 170 22.61 30.15 20.46
CA ARG A 170 21.59 31.17 20.66
C ARG A 170 20.66 30.81 21.82
N ALA A 171 20.31 29.53 21.98
CA ALA A 171 19.48 29.04 23.09
C ALA A 171 20.17 29.16 24.47
N VAL A 172 21.48 28.90 24.55
CA VAL A 172 22.26 29.01 25.81
C VAL A 172 22.40 30.46 26.26
N ARG A 173 22.48 31.43 25.33
CA ARG A 173 22.59 32.86 25.66
C ARG A 173 21.28 33.52 26.10
N SER A 174 20.14 32.92 25.80
CA SER A 174 18.83 33.39 26.26
C SER A 174 18.40 32.82 27.62
N ALA A 175 19.19 31.90 28.19
CA ALA A 175 18.93 31.26 29.48
C ALA A 175 19.79 31.83 30.63
N ALA A 176 20.52 32.93 30.39
CA ALA A 176 21.35 33.65 31.37
C ALA A 176 20.87 35.10 31.50
#